data_AF-A0A126P1M4-F1
#
_entry.id   AF-A0A126P1M4-F1
#
_cell.length_a   1.000
_cell.length_b   1.000
_cell.length_c   1.000
_cell.angle_alpha   90.00
_cell.angle_beta   90.00
_cell.angle_gamma   90.00
#
_symmetry.space_group_name_H-M   'P 1'
#
loop_
_entity.id
_entity.type
_entity.pdbx_description
1 polymer ?
#
loop_
_entity_poly.entity_id
_entity_poly.type
_entity_poly.pdbx_seq_one_letter_code
_entity_poly.pdbx_strand_id
1 'polypeptide(L)' 'MIQPATVGDQLAQGRHRVEIWCNPCSRHVEVEIDTMAPDLPIPDIAMRFRCSVCGGRNLTSRMSIVEFYERPDARRERS' A
#
# COMPACT_ATOMS: atom_id res chain seq x y z
N MET A 1 10.61 -16.98 8.98
CA MET A 1 10.62 -15.51 8.75
C MET A 1 9.72 -15.25 7.56
N ILE A 2 8.68 -14.43 7.69
CA ILE A 2 7.74 -14.13 6.59
C ILE A 2 8.26 -12.89 5.88
N GLN A 3 8.51 -12.99 4.57
CA GLN A 3 8.91 -11.85 3.77
C GLN A 3 7.73 -10.89 3.60
N PRO A 4 7.95 -9.56 3.63
CA PRO A 4 6.90 -8.61 3.32
C PRO A 4 6.46 -8.76 1.86
N ALA A 5 5.19 -8.46 1.59
CA ALA A 5 4.72 -8.34 0.22
C ALA A 5 5.46 -7.20 -0.50
N THR A 6 5.69 -7.39 -1.79
CA THR A 6 6.34 -6.42 -2.68
C THR A 6 5.33 -5.70 -3.57
N VAL A 7 5.76 -4.65 -4.26
CA VAL A 7 4.98 -3.99 -5.32
C VAL A 7 4.60 -5.00 -6.41
N GLY A 8 5.52 -5.87 -6.82
CA GLY A 8 5.29 -6.92 -7.80
C GLY A 8 4.17 -7.88 -7.37
N ASP A 9 4.13 -8.27 -6.10
CA ASP A 9 3.04 -9.10 -5.56
C ASP A 9 1.68 -8.43 -5.63
N GLN A 10 1.60 -7.10 -5.42
CA GLN A 10 0.35 -6.35 -5.50
C GLN A 10 -0.11 -6.19 -6.95
N LEU A 11 0.80 -5.84 -7.86
CA LEU A 11 0.51 -5.72 -9.28
C LEU A 11 0.08 -7.06 -9.89
N ALA A 12 0.70 -8.18 -9.48
CA ALA A 12 0.28 -9.52 -9.88
C ALA A 12 -1.13 -9.88 -9.37
N GLN A 13 -1.56 -9.27 -8.27
CA GLN A 13 -2.93 -9.36 -7.77
C GLN A 13 -3.87 -8.33 -8.42
N GLY A 14 -3.37 -7.50 -9.34
CA GLY A 14 -4.07 -6.39 -9.99
C GLY A 14 -4.54 -5.32 -9.01
N ARG A 15 -3.72 -5.03 -8.01
CA ARG A 15 -3.85 -3.89 -7.09
C ARG A 15 -2.81 -2.87 -7.46
N HIS A 16 -3.24 -1.63 -7.64
CA HIS A 16 -2.47 -0.55 -8.22
C HIS A 16 -2.24 0.58 -7.21
N ARG A 17 -2.80 0.49 -6.01
CA ARG A 17 -2.76 1.55 -5.00
C ARG A 17 -2.37 1.03 -3.62
N VAL A 18 -1.69 1.91 -2.88
CA VAL A 18 -1.38 1.73 -1.46
C VAL A 18 -1.73 2.99 -0.70
N GLU A 19 -2.09 2.83 0.57
CA GLU A 19 -2.31 3.94 1.48
C GLU A 19 -1.03 4.25 2.26
N ILE A 20 -0.68 5.53 2.35
CA ILE A 20 0.40 6.04 3.20
C ILE A 20 -0.22 6.78 4.38
N TRP A 21 -0.04 6.23 5.57
CA TRP A 21 -0.58 6.72 6.82
C TRP A 21 0.47 7.51 7.61
N CYS A 22 0.07 8.66 8.14
CA CYS A 22 0.83 9.39 9.14
C CYS A 22 0.34 9.01 10.54
N ASN A 23 1.17 8.31 11.30
CA ASN A 23 0.78 7.81 12.62
C ASN A 23 0.46 8.95 13.61
N PRO A 24 1.23 10.05 13.68
CA PRO A 24 0.91 11.17 14.56
C PRO A 24 -0.36 11.96 14.18
N CYS A 25 -0.62 12.15 12.89
CA CYS A 25 -1.74 12.98 12.42
C CYS A 25 -3.02 12.19 12.14
N SER A 26 -2.94 10.86 12.09
CA SER A 26 -4.04 9.97 11.68
C SER A 26 -4.63 10.34 10.32
N ARG A 27 -3.80 10.85 9.40
CA ARG A 27 -4.20 11.18 8.02
C ARG A 27 -3.50 10.23 7.06
N HIS A 28 -4.14 9.95 5.94
CA HIS A 28 -3.58 9.15 4.88
C HIS A 28 -3.86 9.72 3.51
N VAL A 29 -3.09 9.23 2.54
CA VAL A 29 -3.29 9.45 1.12
C VAL A 29 -3.11 8.13 0.39
N GLU A 30 -3.77 7.97 -0.76
CA GLU A 30 -3.52 6.86 -1.68
C GLU A 30 -2.49 7.27 -2.71
N VAL A 31 -1.61 6.34 -3.07
CA VAL A 31 -0.59 6.52 -4.10
C VAL A 31 -0.60 5.34 -5.05
N GLU A 32 -0.43 5.61 -6.34
CA GLU A 32 -0.28 4.59 -7.38
C GLU A 32 1.10 3.94 -7.30
N ILE A 33 1.16 2.63 -7.52
CA ILE A 33 2.41 1.84 -7.41
C ILE A 33 2.89 1.30 -8.77
N ASP A 34 2.19 1.56 -9.87
CA ASP A 34 2.47 1.04 -11.21
C ASP A 34 3.88 1.36 -11.72
N THR A 35 4.43 2.50 -11.31
CA THR A 35 5.76 2.96 -11.73
C THR A 35 6.84 2.67 -10.69
N MET A 36 6.52 1.99 -9.59
CA MET A 36 7.48 1.64 -8.54
C MET A 36 8.25 0.36 -8.89
N ALA A 37 9.43 0.19 -8.30
CA ALA A 37 10.24 -1.01 -8.52
C ALA A 37 9.49 -2.26 -8.01
N PRO A 38 9.42 -3.35 -8.80
CA PRO A 38 8.61 -4.52 -8.43
C PRO A 38 9.09 -5.19 -7.15
N ASP A 39 10.40 -5.21 -6.89
CA ASP A 39 10.99 -5.79 -5.68
C ASP A 39 10.86 -4.91 -4.45
N LEU A 40 10.26 -3.71 -4.57
CA LEU A 40 10.11 -2.78 -3.45
C LEU A 40 9.14 -3.36 -2.41
N PRO A 41 9.55 -3.56 -1.14
CA PRO A 41 8.63 -3.96 -0.10
C PRO A 41 7.56 -2.89 0.14
N ILE A 42 6.31 -3.31 0.32
CA ILE A 42 5.21 -2.38 0.61
C ILE A 42 5.54 -1.47 1.81
N PRO A 43 6.06 -1.96 2.97
CA PRO A 43 6.44 -1.11 4.10
C PRO A 43 7.45 0.01 3.76
N ASP A 44 8.32 -0.23 2.79
CA ASP A 44 9.40 0.69 2.40
C ASP A 44 8.91 1.82 1.49
N ILE A 45 7.70 1.70 0.94
CA ILE A 45 7.06 2.78 0.18
C ILE A 45 6.94 4.04 1.05
N ALA A 46 6.51 3.89 2.32
CA ALA A 46 6.32 4.99 3.25
C ALA A 46 7.61 5.79 3.53
N MET A 47 8.79 5.17 3.39
CA MET A 47 10.09 5.83 3.60
C MET A 47 10.40 6.92 2.58
N ARG A 48 9.70 6.91 1.43
CA ARG A 48 9.84 7.92 0.36
C ARG A 48 9.05 9.20 0.63
N PHE A 49 8.19 9.22 1.65
CA PHE A 49 7.26 10.30 1.89
C PHE A 49 7.55 11.07 3.18
N ARG A 50 6.93 12.25 3.29
CA ARG A 50 6.90 13.09 4.49
C ARG A 50 5.49 13.64 4.64
N CYS A 51 4.97 13.67 5.86
CA CYS A 51 3.67 14.29 6.09
C CYS A 51 3.75 15.79 5.81
N SER A 52 2.88 16.31 4.94
CA SER A 52 2.81 17.74 4.63
C SER A 52 2.29 18.59 5.79
N VAL A 53 1.57 17.98 6.74
CA VAL A 53 0.98 18.68 7.90
C VAL A 53 1.97 18.81 9.05
N CYS A 54 2.57 17.71 9.51
CA CYS A 54 3.50 17.74 10.65
C CYS A 54 4.98 17.70 10.26
N GLY A 55 5.31 17.46 8.99
CA GLY A 55 6.69 17.25 8.57
C GLY A 55 7.33 15.98 9.13
N GLY A 56 6.56 15.04 9.68
CA GLY A 56 7.08 13.78 10.23
C GLY A 56 7.40 12.74 9.16
N ARG A 57 8.26 11.78 9.53
CA ARG A 57 8.56 10.55 8.77
C ARG A 57 8.06 9.27 9.46
N ASN A 58 7.30 9.41 10.56
CA ASN A 58 6.63 8.29 11.20
C ASN A 58 5.38 7.90 10.39
N LEU A 59 5.64 7.29 9.23
CA LEU A 59 4.66 6.89 8.24
C LEU A 59 4.60 5.36 8.13
N THR A 60 3.45 4.84 7.74
CA THR A 60 3.24 3.41 7.49
C THR A 60 2.49 3.24 6.18
N SER A 61 2.94 2.32 5.35
CA SER A 61 2.26 1.94 4.11
C SER A 61 1.48 0.66 4.29
N ARG A 62 0.31 0.61 3.67
CA ARG A 62 -0.55 -0.57 3.64
C ARG A 62 -1.27 -0.67 2.30
N MET A 63 -1.81 -1.84 1.98
CA MET A 63 -2.61 -2.04 0.76
C MET A 63 -3.83 -1.11 0.78
N SER A 64 -4.29 -0.64 -0.39
CA SER A 64 -5.54 0.12 -0.47
C SER A 64 -6.71 -0.74 0.00
N ILE A 65 -7.39 -0.27 1.06
CA ILE A 65 -8.62 -0.89 1.53
C ILE A 65 -9.76 -0.74 0.52
N VAL A 66 -9.74 0.36 -0.26
CA VAL A 66 -10.74 0.66 -1.29
C VAL A 66 -10.61 -0.36 -2.41
N GLU A 67 -9.42 -0.54 -3.00
CA GLU A 67 -9.19 -1.57 -4.02
C GLU A 67 -9.46 -3.00 -3.51
N PHE A 68 -9.20 -3.25 -2.23
CA PHE A 68 -9.47 -4.55 -1.62
C PHE A 68 -10.96 -4.91 -1.62
N TYR A 69 -11.84 -3.93 -1.37
CA TYR A 69 -13.30 -4.12 -1.33
C TYR A 69 -14.00 -3.85 -2.67
N GLU A 70 -13.42 -3.05 -3.57
CA GLU A 70 -13.92 -2.84 -4.94
C GLU A 70 -13.85 -4.10 -5.80
N ARG A 71 -13.19 -5.16 -5.33
CA ARG A 71 -13.24 -6.50 -5.93
C ARG A 71 -14.27 -7.38 -5.21
N PRO A 72 -15.55 -7.38 -5.63
CA PRO A 72 -16.58 -8.12 -4.90
C PRO A 72 -16.48 -9.66 -4.94
N ASP A 73 -15.82 -10.35 -5.88
CA ASP A 73 -16.10 -11.80 -6.04
C ASP A 73 -14.97 -12.79 -6.44
N ALA A 74 -13.69 -12.41 -6.59
CA ALA A 74 -12.69 -13.36 -7.15
C ALA A 74 -12.28 -14.57 -6.26
N ARG A 75 -12.79 -14.72 -5.03
CA ARG A 75 -12.44 -15.83 -4.10
C ARG A 75 -13.64 -16.52 -3.45
N ARG A 76 -14.83 -16.45 -4.06
CA ARG A 76 -16.00 -17.21 -3.59
C ARG A 76 -16.36 -18.41 -4.49
N GLU A 77 -15.74 -18.54 -5.66
CA GLU A 77 -15.99 -19.62 -6.65
C GLU A 77 -15.02 -20.82 -6.55
N ARG A 78 -14.38 -21.03 -5.39
CA ARG A 78 -13.64 -22.28 -5.08
C ARG A 78 -14.00 -22.80 -3.69
N SER A 79 -15.27 -23.12 -3.47
CA SER A 79 -15.69 -23.98 -2.37
C SER A 79 -16.90 -24.81 -2.75
#